data_AF-A6GBS8-F1
#
_entry.id   AF-A6GBS8-F1
#
_cell.length_a   1.000
_cell.length_b   1.000
_cell.length_c   1.000
_cell.angle_alpha   90.00
_cell.angle_beta   90.00
_cell.angle_gamma   90.00
#
_symmetry.space_group_name_H-M   'P 1'
#
loop_
_entity.id
_entity.type
_entity.pdbx_description
1 polymer ?
#
loop_
_entity_poly.entity_id
_entity_poly.type
_entity_poly.pdbx_seq_one_letter_code
_entity_poly.pdbx_strand_id
1 'polypeptide(L)' 'MTPQQKLRELGYTTAPAGVADFQRDFNLLGSKPVLVTSELDVDTLNAITLAFESRVAFKALRERKRGGHA' A
#
# COMPACT_ATOMS: atom_id res chain seq x y z
N MET A 1 12.59 4.15 2.08
CA MET A 1 11.35 4.68 2.69
C MET A 1 10.99 3.83 3.89
N THR A 2 10.60 4.47 4.99
CA THR A 2 10.04 3.77 6.15
C THR A 2 8.62 3.27 5.85
N PRO A 3 8.11 2.26 6.58
CA PRO A 3 6.72 1.81 6.44
C PRO A 3 5.70 2.94 6.59
N GLN A 4 5.95 3.87 7.52
CA GLN A 4 5.11 5.05 7.76
C GLN A 4 5.08 5.99 6.56
N GLN A 5 6.23 6.19 5.89
CA GLN A 5 6.29 6.96 4.65
C GLN A 5 5.51 6.25 3.53
N LYS A 6 5.66 4.93 3.40
CA LYS A 6 4.94 4.14 2.38
C LYS A 6 3.43 4.24 2.59
N LEU A 7 2.97 4.17 3.84
CA LEU A 7 1.56 4.29 4.19
C LEU A 7 0.96 5.64 3.76
N ARG A 8 1.69 6.73 4.03
CA ARG A 8 1.28 8.09 3.61
C ARG A 8 1.24 8.23 2.10
N GLU A 9 2.24 7.71 1.39
CA GLU A 9 2.24 7.69 -0.07
C GLU A 9 1.05 6.89 -0.62
N LEU A 10 0.67 5.80 0.04
CA LEU A 10 -0.52 5.01 -0.30
C LEU A 10 -1.85 5.73 0.01
N GLY A 11 -1.83 6.83 0.77
CA GLY A 11 -3.00 7.65 1.07
C GLY A 11 -3.57 7.47 2.49
N TYR A 12 -2.89 6.71 3.35
CA TYR A 12 -3.35 6.41 4.71
C TYR A 12 -2.58 7.21 5.77
N THR A 13 -3.18 7.38 6.94
CA THR A 13 -2.52 8.04 8.09
C THR A 13 -1.68 7.06 8.90
N THR A 14 -0.65 7.54 9.59
CA THR A 14 0.21 6.69 10.44
C THR A 14 -0.37 6.45 11.84
N ALA A 15 -1.59 6.93 12.10
CA ALA A 15 -2.31 6.65 13.34
C ALA A 15 -2.91 5.23 13.30
N PRO A 16 -3.21 4.60 14.45
CA PRO A 16 -3.79 3.26 14.49
C PRO A 16 -5.04 3.10 13.59
N ALA A 17 -5.91 4.12 13.55
CA ALA A 17 -7.06 4.13 12.65
C ALA A 17 -6.67 4.01 11.17
N GLY A 18 -5.66 4.74 10.72
CA GLY A 18 -5.18 4.66 9.33
C GLY A 18 -4.50 3.33 8.99
N VAL A 19 -3.86 2.70 9.97
CA VAL A 19 -3.32 1.34 9.82
C VAL A 19 -4.47 0.33 9.68
N ALA A 20 -5.52 0.45 10.50
CA ALA A 20 -6.70 -0.41 10.43
C ALA A 20 -7.44 -0.25 9.09
N ASP A 21 -7.58 0.98 8.59
CA ASP A 21 -8.19 1.26 7.29
C ASP A 21 -7.38 0.61 6.16
N PHE A 22 -6.05 0.75 6.18
CA PHE A 22 -5.18 0.05 5.25
C PHE A 22 -5.35 -1.48 5.30
N GLN A 23 -5.36 -2.08 6.51
CA GLN A 23 -5.52 -3.52 6.69
C GLN A 23 -6.85 -4.01 6.08
N ARG A 24 -7.96 -3.29 6.32
CA ARG A 24 -9.28 -3.61 5.76
C ARG A 24 -9.27 -3.52 4.24
N ASP A 25 -8.76 -2.43 3.69
CA ASP A 25 -8.76 -2.19 2.24
C ASP A 25 -7.84 -3.17 1.51
N PHE A 26 -6.68 -3.50 2.09
CA PHE A 26 -5.78 -4.50 1.54
C PHE A 26 -6.46 -5.89 1.49
N ASN A 27 -7.24 -6.24 2.51
CA ASN A 27 -7.96 -7.52 2.56
C ASN A 27 -9.07 -7.66 1.52
N LEU A 28 -9.56 -6.56 0.93
CA LEU A 28 -10.51 -6.62 -0.18
C LEU A 28 -9.87 -7.10 -1.48
N LEU A 29 -8.55 -6.93 -1.62
CA LEU A 29 -7.79 -7.16 -2.85
C LEU A 29 -6.75 -8.29 -2.70
N GLY A 30 -6.33 -8.58 -1.47
CA GLY A 30 -5.26 -9.53 -1.17
C GLY A 30 -5.72 -10.99 -1.21
N SER A 31 -4.89 -11.86 -1.78
CA SER A 31 -5.11 -13.32 -1.74
C SER A 31 -4.80 -13.94 -0.37
N LYS A 32 -4.05 -13.22 0.47
CA LYS A 32 -3.76 -13.58 1.87
C LYS A 32 -4.14 -12.40 2.76
N PRO A 33 -5.25 -12.49 3.51
CA PRO A 33 -5.67 -11.39 4.36
C PRO A 33 -4.72 -11.22 5.56
N VAL A 34 -4.50 -9.97 5.96
CA VAL A 34 -3.81 -9.60 7.21
C VAL A 34 -4.82 -9.40 8.34
N LEU A 35 -4.40 -9.56 9.59
CA LEU A 35 -5.26 -9.26 10.73
C LEU A 35 -5.46 -7.74 10.86
N VAL A 36 -6.67 -7.32 11.27
CA VAL A 36 -6.97 -5.90 11.51
C VAL A 36 -6.65 -5.57 12.97
N THR A 37 -5.36 -5.36 13.24
CA THR A 37 -4.83 -5.11 14.60
C THR A 37 -4.66 -3.63 14.90
N SER A 38 -4.69 -2.75 13.88
CA SER A 38 -4.26 -1.34 13.98
C SER A 38 -2.77 -1.17 14.32
N GLU A 39 -2.00 -2.25 14.27
CA GLU A 39 -0.56 -2.28 14.58
C GLU A 39 0.27 -2.56 13.33
N LEU A 40 1.53 -2.11 13.35
CA LEU A 40 2.50 -2.39 12.29
C LEU A 40 3.22 -3.72 12.58
N ASP A 41 2.45 -4.80 12.66
CA ASP A 41 2.99 -6.16 12.74
C ASP A 41 3.67 -6.58 11.44
N VAL A 42 4.40 -7.70 11.48
CA VAL A 42 5.21 -8.19 10.36
C VAL A 42 4.38 -8.36 9.08
N ASP A 43 3.16 -8.88 9.20
CA ASP A 43 2.28 -9.11 8.06
C ASP A 43 1.77 -7.79 7.46
N THR A 44 1.42 -6.83 8.31
CA THR A 44 1.04 -5.48 7.90
C THR A 44 2.21 -4.77 7.21
N LEU A 45 3.44 -4.89 7.73
CA LEU A 45 4.64 -4.32 7.12
C LEU A 45 4.92 -4.90 5.72
N ASN A 46 4.72 -6.21 5.56
CA ASN A 46 4.84 -6.90 4.27
C ASN A 46 3.75 -6.44 3.29
N ALA A 47 2.50 -6.34 3.74
CA ALA A 47 1.38 -5.86 2.94
C ALA A 47 1.60 -4.41 2.46
N ILE A 48 2.08 -3.52 3.34
CA ILE A 48 2.39 -2.13 2.99
C ILE A 48 3.46 -2.07 1.90
N THR A 49 4.49 -2.90 2.03
CA THR A 49 5.58 -2.97 1.04
C THR A 49 5.07 -3.42 -0.31
N LEU A 50 4.28 -4.50 -0.35
CA LEU A 50 3.69 -5.02 -1.58
C LEU A 50 2.76 -4.00 -2.26
N ALA A 51 1.89 -3.36 -1.49
CA ALA A 51 0.96 -2.36 -2.01
C ALA A 51 1.70 -1.15 -2.60
N PHE A 52 2.74 -0.67 -1.92
CA PHE A 52 3.57 0.44 -2.39
C PHE A 52 4.30 0.10 -3.69
N GLU A 53 4.96 -1.06 -3.75
CA GLU A 53 5.68 -1.52 -4.95
C GLU A 53 4.74 -1.69 -6.14
N SER A 54 3.54 -2.24 -5.90
CA SER A 54 2.50 -2.36 -6.92
C SER A 54 2.10 -1.00 -7.48
N ARG A 55 1.84 0.00 -6.61
CA ARG A 55 1.53 1.37 -7.03
C ARG A 55 2.64 1.99 -7.88
N VAL A 56 3.91 1.81 -7.49
CA VAL A 56 5.05 2.31 -8.25
C VAL A 56 5.12 1.65 -9.64
N ALA A 57 4.95 0.33 -9.72
CA ALA A 57 4.94 -0.40 -10.98
C ALA A 57 3.80 0.07 -11.91
N PHE A 58 2.59 0.21 -11.38
CA PHE A 58 1.44 0.72 -12.16
C PHE A 58 1.63 2.18 -12.60
N LYS A 59 2.23 3.02 -11.76
CA LYS A 59 2.55 4.40 -12.12
C LYS A 59 3.54 4.45 -13.29
N ALA A 60 4.64 3.68 -13.21
CA ALA A 60 5.64 3.59 -14.27
C ALA A 60 5.03 3.08 -15.59
N LEU A 61 4.15 2.07 -15.53
CA LEU A 61 3.45 1.56 -16.70
C LEU A 61 2.53 2.61 -17.33
N ARG A 62 1.80 3.37 -16.49
CA ARG A 62 0.90 4.44 -16.93
C ARG A 62 1.66 5.58 -17.60
N GLU A 63 2.81 5.96 -17.07
CA GLU A 63 3.68 7.02 -17.62
C GLU A 63 4.28 6.59 -18.97
N ARG A 64 4.77 5.35 -19.08
CA ARG A 64 5.25 4.79 -20.35
C ARG A 64 4.19 4.82 -21.45
N LYS A 65 2.93 4.46 -21.13
CA LYS A 65 1.82 4.50 -22.10
C LYS A 65 1.50 5.93 -22.57
N ARG A 66 1.65 6.92 -21.69
CA ARG A 66 1.39 8.33 -22.02
C ARG A 66 2.51 8.96 -22.86
N GLY A 67 3.76 8.53 -22.68
CA GLY A 67 4.90 9.01 -23.47
C GLY A 67 5.08 8.37 -24.85
N GLY A 68 4.28 7.34 -25.19
CA GLY A 68 4.34 6.65 -26.50
C GLY A 68 3.45 7.25 -27.59
N HIS A 69 2.74 8.35 -27.30
CA HIS A 69 2.02 9.16 -28.27
C HIS A 69 2.58 10.59 -28.25
N ALA A 70 3.75 10.78 -28.85
CA ALA A 70 4.30 12.08 -29.21
C ALA A 70 5.00 11.94 -30.56
#